data_AF-A0A6P8R608-F1
#
_entry.id   AF-A0A6P8R608-F1
#
_cell.length_a   1.000
_cell.length_b   1.000
_cell.length_c   1.000
_cell.angle_alpha   90.00
_cell.angle_beta   90.00
_cell.angle_gamma   90.00
#
_symmetry.space_group_name_H-M   'P 1'
#
loop_
_entity.id
_entity.type
_entity.pdbx_description
1 polymer ?
#
loop_
_entity_poly.entity_id
_entity_poly.type
_entity_poly.pdbx_seq_one_letter_code
_entity_poly.pdbx_strand_id
1 'polypeptide(L)'
;MKRCPKAHDRAPYVHSTVKANLPVARKRVCCVLKPLKPGCWNARGLLKGMQQAAGDARLRSPAGVLSERRGSYPFIDFRLLNNTTYSGEIGTKKKVKRLLSFQRYFHASRLLRGIVPQASLHLLDEDYLGQARHMLSKVGMWNFDIFLFDRLTNGNSLVTLLCHLFNSHGLIHHFHLDMVKLHQFLVLVQEDYHSQNPYHNAVHAADVTQAMHCYLKEPKLASVLTPMDIMLGLLAAAAHDVDHPGVNQPFLIKTKHHLASLYQNVSVLENHHWRSTIGMLRESRLLAHLPKEVTQDIEQQLGALILATDINRQNEFLSRLKAHLHNHDLRLEDSEHKHFMLQIALKCADICNPCRIWDMSKQWSERVCEEFYRQGDLERTFELEISPLCNQQKDTIPSIQIGFMTYIVEPLFEEWAHFTGDSPLSENMLCHLRKNKAKWRGLLHKQHSKSSDHSGQMTDTDGNPSQTSKEGEVP
;
A
#
# COMPACT_ATOMS: atom_id res chain seq x y z
N MET A 1 65.27 -45.20 23.05
CA MET A 1 64.55 -45.42 24.32
C MET A 1 63.13 -44.87 24.21
N LYS A 2 62.13 -45.76 24.38
CA LYS A 2 60.72 -45.61 24.84
C LYS A 2 60.00 -44.25 24.60
N ARG A 3 58.95 -44.16 23.77
CA ARG A 3 57.54 -44.67 23.81
C ARG A 3 56.54 -43.58 24.24
N CYS A 4 55.54 -43.27 23.40
CA CYS A 4 54.21 -42.78 23.84
C CYS A 4 53.50 -43.85 24.70
N PRO A 5 52.47 -43.47 25.48
CA PRO A 5 51.10 -43.78 25.01
C PRO A 5 49.98 -42.80 25.44
N LYS A 6 48.83 -42.96 24.76
CA LYS A 6 47.47 -42.48 25.09
C LYS A 6 46.83 -43.33 26.22
N ALA A 7 45.87 -42.75 26.97
CA ALA A 7 44.70 -43.39 27.62
C ALA A 7 43.71 -42.25 27.99
N HIS A 8 42.42 -42.18 27.61
CA HIS A 8 41.22 -43.00 27.90
C HIS A 8 40.90 -43.19 29.41
N ASP A 9 39.80 -42.55 29.87
CA ASP A 9 38.68 -43.11 30.68
C ASP A 9 37.65 -41.98 30.96
N ARG A 10 36.39 -42.08 30.52
CA ARG A 10 35.19 -42.75 31.09
C ARG A 10 34.61 -42.07 32.35
N ALA A 11 33.31 -41.76 32.23
CA ALA A 11 32.42 -41.07 33.18
C ALA A 11 32.13 -41.84 34.48
N PRO A 12 31.38 -41.22 35.40
CA PRO A 12 30.07 -41.83 35.68
C PRO A 12 28.89 -40.85 35.75
N TYR A 13 27.75 -41.37 35.29
CA TYR A 13 26.39 -40.95 35.59
C TYR A 13 26.10 -41.07 37.10
N VAL A 14 25.37 -40.10 37.67
CA VAL A 14 24.55 -40.34 38.87
C VAL A 14 23.14 -39.78 38.62
N HIS A 15 22.19 -40.71 38.65
CA HIS A 15 20.76 -40.49 38.78
C HIS A 15 20.43 -39.85 40.14
N SER A 16 19.52 -38.86 40.15
CA SER A 16 18.56 -38.76 41.25
C SER A 16 17.17 -38.45 40.69
N THR A 17 16.28 -39.39 40.99
CA THR A 17 14.85 -39.37 40.67
C THR A 17 14.14 -39.18 42.00
N VAL A 18 13.44 -38.06 42.23
CA VAL A 18 12.34 -38.04 43.22
C VAL A 18 11.17 -37.23 42.67
N LYS A 19 10.02 -37.89 42.80
CA LYS A 19 8.68 -37.62 42.31
C LYS A 19 8.03 -36.33 42.81
N ALA A 20 7.32 -35.69 41.88
CA ALA A 20 5.98 -35.11 41.96
C ALA A 20 5.33 -34.91 43.35
N ASN A 21 4.88 -33.68 43.59
CA ASN A 21 3.54 -33.40 44.12
C ASN A 21 3.06 -32.02 43.64
N LEU A 22 1.93 -32.02 42.94
CA LEU A 22 1.13 -30.83 42.60
C LEU A 22 0.56 -30.20 43.89
N PRO A 23 0.26 -28.89 43.84
CA PRO A 23 -1.13 -28.52 43.99
C PRO A 23 -1.61 -27.61 42.85
N VAL A 24 -2.77 -27.99 42.31
CA VAL A 24 -3.60 -27.18 41.42
C VAL A 24 -4.13 -25.98 42.20
N ALA A 25 -3.64 -24.78 41.88
CA ALA A 25 -4.26 -23.53 42.31
C ALA A 25 -4.74 -22.76 41.07
N ARG A 26 -6.00 -23.00 40.70
CA ARG A 26 -6.75 -22.15 39.76
C ARG A 26 -7.00 -20.80 40.42
N LYS A 27 -6.13 -19.81 40.20
CA LYS A 27 -6.50 -18.40 40.39
C LYS A 27 -7.18 -17.90 39.12
N ARG A 28 -8.51 -17.88 39.15
CA ARG A 28 -9.32 -17.04 38.25
C ARG A 28 -9.03 -15.59 38.61
N VAL A 29 -8.34 -14.87 37.73
CA VAL A 29 -8.40 -13.41 37.72
C VAL A 29 -9.50 -13.05 36.73
N CYS A 30 -10.68 -12.73 37.28
CA CYS A 30 -11.72 -12.01 36.58
C CYS A 30 -11.21 -10.60 36.30
N CYS A 31 -10.73 -10.33 35.08
CA CYS A 31 -10.75 -8.97 34.55
C CYS A 31 -12.11 -8.77 33.87
N VAL A 32 -12.97 -8.05 34.59
CA VAL A 32 -14.23 -7.51 34.09
C VAL A 32 -13.92 -6.60 32.90
N LEU A 33 -14.15 -7.10 31.69
CA LEU A 33 -14.22 -6.29 30.48
C LEU A 33 -15.45 -5.38 30.60
N LYS A 34 -15.23 -4.13 31.00
CA LYS A 34 -16.20 -3.06 30.76
C LYS A 34 -16.16 -2.74 29.26
N PRO A 35 -17.31 -2.68 28.56
CA PRO A 35 -17.32 -2.28 27.16
C PRO A 35 -16.98 -0.79 27.07
N LEU A 36 -15.80 -0.48 26.53
CA LEU A 36 -15.52 0.87 26.05
C LEU A 36 -16.31 1.08 24.76
N LYS A 37 -17.13 2.14 24.79
CA LYS A 37 -18.03 2.55 23.71
C LYS A 37 -17.27 2.73 22.39
N PRO A 38 -17.85 2.36 21.24
CA PRO A 38 -17.25 2.65 19.94
C PRO A 38 -17.32 4.17 19.69
N GLY A 39 -16.17 4.83 19.80
CA GLY A 39 -16.00 6.21 19.35
C GLY A 39 -15.90 6.24 17.83
N CYS A 40 -16.98 6.66 17.17
CA CYS A 40 -16.99 7.02 15.76
C CYS A 40 -16.01 8.16 15.52
N TRP A 41 -14.98 7.96 14.70
CA TRP A 41 -14.24 9.05 14.07
C TRP A 41 -14.57 9.07 12.58
N ASN A 42 -15.62 9.84 12.27
CA ASN A 42 -15.84 10.38 10.94
C ASN A 42 -14.63 11.25 10.52
N ALA A 43 -14.40 11.33 9.21
CA ALA A 43 -13.39 12.12 8.52
C ALA A 43 -13.49 13.65 8.76
N ARG A 44 -13.36 14.10 10.01
CA ARG A 44 -13.25 15.51 10.43
C ARG A 44 -11.98 15.81 11.23
N GLY A 45 -11.06 14.86 11.35
CA GLY A 45 -9.77 15.03 12.03
C GLY A 45 -8.66 15.66 11.18
N LEU A 46 -8.78 15.64 9.85
CA LEU A 46 -7.77 16.14 8.90
C LEU A 46 -7.96 17.62 8.48
N LEU A 47 -8.99 18.31 8.99
CA LEU A 47 -9.36 19.67 8.56
C LEU A 47 -9.35 20.75 9.66
N LYS A 48 -8.86 20.45 10.87
CA LYS A 48 -8.76 21.44 11.98
C LYS A 48 -7.35 22.01 12.21
N GLY A 49 -6.48 21.94 11.21
CA GLY A 49 -5.14 22.56 11.24
C GLY A 49 -5.02 23.85 10.41
N MET A 50 -6.08 24.28 9.72
CA MET A 50 -6.04 25.41 8.78
C MET A 50 -7.19 26.40 9.00
N GLN A 51 -7.30 26.95 10.22
CA GLN A 51 -8.06 28.19 10.48
C GLN A 51 -7.82 28.62 11.93
N GLN A 52 -6.88 29.55 12.16
CA GLN A 52 -6.91 30.44 13.32
C GLN A 52 -5.98 31.64 13.07
N ALA A 53 -6.56 32.69 12.51
CA ALA A 53 -6.05 34.06 12.59
C ALA A 53 -7.26 35.01 12.46
N ALA A 54 -7.82 35.44 13.60
CA ALA A 54 -8.45 36.75 13.83
C ALA A 54 -9.22 36.79 15.17
N GLY A 55 -8.70 37.62 16.09
CA GLY A 55 -9.38 38.54 17.02
C GLY A 55 -10.70 38.21 17.74
N ASP A 56 -10.59 38.12 19.06
CA ASP A 56 -11.41 38.71 20.15
C ASP A 56 -12.93 38.97 20.00
N ALA A 57 -13.72 38.43 20.94
CA ALA A 57 -14.40 39.19 22.01
C ALA A 57 -15.26 38.29 22.94
N ARG A 58 -15.32 38.68 24.22
CA ARG A 58 -15.90 37.98 25.39
C ARG A 58 -17.45 38.03 25.44
N LEU A 59 -18.08 37.05 26.13
CA LEU A 59 -18.93 37.27 27.33
C LEU A 59 -19.46 35.95 27.97
N ARG A 60 -19.51 36.00 29.31
CA ARG A 60 -20.00 35.08 30.39
C ARG A 60 -21.51 34.75 30.30
N SER A 61 -22.17 33.75 30.92
CA SER A 61 -21.94 32.54 31.76
C SER A 61 -23.34 31.77 31.82
N PRO A 62 -23.78 30.97 32.83
CA PRO A 62 -24.17 29.56 32.64
C PRO A 62 -25.61 29.16 33.12
N ALA A 63 -26.04 27.90 32.85
CA ALA A 63 -26.88 26.99 33.66
C ALA A 63 -27.97 26.20 32.87
N GLY A 64 -28.22 24.94 33.27
CA GLY A 64 -29.59 24.37 33.29
C GLY A 64 -29.94 23.12 32.44
N VAL A 65 -29.67 21.92 32.98
CA VAL A 65 -30.58 20.76 33.19
C VAL A 65 -31.53 20.20 32.08
N LEU A 66 -31.35 18.88 31.83
CA LEU A 66 -32.26 17.74 31.46
C LEU A 66 -33.56 17.94 30.64
N SER A 67 -33.72 17.08 29.60
CA SER A 67 -34.98 16.38 29.30
C SER A 67 -34.76 15.13 28.42
N GLU A 68 -35.23 13.97 28.90
CA GLU A 68 -35.52 12.77 28.10
C GLU A 68 -36.98 12.81 27.60
N ARG A 69 -37.24 12.42 26.33
CA ARG A 69 -38.25 11.39 25.94
C ARG A 69 -38.46 11.27 24.41
N ARG A 70 -38.29 10.03 23.93
CA ARG A 70 -39.16 9.18 23.07
C ARG A 70 -40.06 9.77 21.95
N GLY A 71 -39.97 9.08 20.81
CA GLY A 71 -41.02 8.71 19.84
C GLY A 71 -40.35 8.17 18.55
N SER A 72 -40.74 7.08 17.86
CA SER A 72 -41.88 6.16 17.91
C SER A 72 -41.54 4.90 17.08
N TYR A 73 -42.09 3.74 17.47
CA TYR A 73 -42.05 2.37 16.88
C TYR A 73 -42.78 2.25 15.50
N PRO A 74 -42.86 1.08 14.78
CA PRO A 74 -42.72 -0.31 15.28
C PRO A 74 -41.97 -1.37 14.44
N PHE A 75 -41.74 -2.47 15.17
CA PHE A 75 -41.35 -3.83 14.77
C PHE A 75 -42.55 -4.58 14.15
N ILE A 76 -42.33 -5.45 13.15
CA ILE A 76 -43.29 -6.50 12.77
C ILE A 76 -42.55 -7.84 12.55
N ASP A 77 -43.09 -8.87 13.21
CA ASP A 77 -42.75 -10.29 13.20
C ASP A 77 -43.53 -11.02 12.10
N PHE A 78 -42.94 -12.06 11.48
CA PHE A 78 -43.70 -13.02 10.67
C PHE A 78 -43.11 -14.44 10.77
N ARG A 79 -43.69 -15.24 11.67
CA ARG A 79 -43.95 -16.66 11.43
C ARG A 79 -45.39 -16.83 10.94
N LEU A 80 -45.58 -17.89 10.15
CA LEU A 80 -46.82 -18.44 9.59
C LEU A 80 -47.36 -17.74 8.34
N LEU A 81 -47.03 -18.33 7.19
CA LEU A 81 -48.04 -18.93 6.32
C LEU A 81 -47.44 -20.18 5.67
N ASN A 82 -48.00 -21.33 6.04
CA ASN A 82 -47.78 -22.62 5.43
C ASN A 82 -49.12 -23.06 4.81
N ASN A 83 -49.01 -23.87 3.75
CA ASN A 83 -50.00 -24.77 3.14
C ASN A 83 -50.78 -24.29 1.91
N THR A 84 -50.36 -24.84 0.77
CA THR A 84 -51.13 -25.86 0.00
C THR A 84 -50.12 -26.59 -0.93
N THR A 85 -49.64 -27.82 -0.64
CA THR A 85 -50.14 -29.18 -1.03
C THR A 85 -50.55 -29.33 -2.50
N TYR A 86 -50.19 -30.35 -3.32
CA TYR A 86 -49.74 -31.74 -3.11
C TYR A 86 -49.13 -32.35 -4.41
N SER A 87 -48.38 -33.46 -4.28
CA SER A 87 -47.96 -34.50 -5.28
C SER A 87 -46.59 -34.29 -5.97
N GLY A 88 -45.60 -35.21 -5.95
CA GLY A 88 -45.48 -36.58 -5.44
C GLY A 88 -44.06 -37.16 -5.65
N GLU A 89 -43.66 -38.05 -4.74
CA GLU A 89 -42.68 -39.17 -4.79
C GLU A 89 -41.20 -39.04 -5.24
N ILE A 90 -40.33 -39.13 -4.22
CA ILE A 90 -39.15 -40.02 -3.99
C ILE A 90 -38.38 -40.59 -5.21
N GLY A 91 -37.07 -40.26 -5.30
CA GLY A 91 -36.12 -40.97 -6.17
C GLY A 91 -34.64 -40.53 -6.08
N THR A 92 -33.88 -41.14 -5.15
CA THR A 92 -32.44 -41.49 -5.20
C THR A 92 -31.32 -40.47 -5.53
N LYS A 93 -30.42 -40.31 -4.55
CA LYS A 93 -28.95 -40.04 -4.61
C LYS A 93 -28.37 -39.54 -5.96
N LYS A 94 -27.99 -38.26 -6.03
CA LYS A 94 -26.92 -37.78 -6.92
C LYS A 94 -26.00 -36.77 -6.22
N LYS A 95 -24.70 -37.01 -6.37
CA LYS A 95 -23.57 -36.19 -5.91
C LYS A 95 -23.70 -34.76 -6.47
N VAL A 96 -23.81 -33.76 -5.60
CA VAL A 96 -23.65 -32.35 -5.97
C VAL A 96 -22.15 -32.06 -6.04
N LYS A 97 -21.56 -32.18 -7.23
CA LYS A 97 -20.23 -31.63 -7.52
C LYS A 97 -20.38 -30.14 -7.85
N ARG A 98 -19.76 -29.32 -7.00
CA ARG A 98 -19.20 -27.98 -7.23
C ARG A 98 -19.23 -27.52 -8.71
N LEU A 99 -20.09 -26.55 -9.00
CA LEU A 99 -19.97 -25.66 -10.15
C LEU A 99 -19.30 -24.37 -9.67
N LEU A 100 -17.99 -24.30 -9.84
CA LEU A 100 -17.22 -23.05 -9.95
C LEU A 100 -16.24 -23.24 -11.11
N SER A 101 -16.78 -23.25 -12.32
CA SER A 101 -15.99 -23.09 -13.54
C SER A 101 -15.84 -21.60 -13.81
N PHE A 102 -14.68 -21.04 -13.47
CA PHE A 102 -14.22 -19.78 -14.04
C PHE A 102 -13.82 -20.04 -15.50
N GLN A 103 -14.80 -19.94 -16.39
CA GLN A 103 -14.60 -19.67 -17.80
C GLN A 103 -14.91 -18.19 -18.03
N ARG A 104 -13.88 -17.35 -17.96
CA ARG A 104 -13.78 -16.00 -18.53
C ARG A 104 -12.28 -15.74 -18.68
N TYR A 105 -11.68 -15.34 -19.79
CA TYR A 105 -12.15 -14.99 -21.13
C TYR A 105 -10.88 -15.09 -22.00
N PHE A 106 -10.88 -15.96 -23.02
CA PHE A 106 -9.88 -15.96 -24.09
C PHE A 106 -10.39 -15.04 -25.20
N HIS A 107 -9.94 -13.79 -25.24
CA HIS A 107 -10.00 -12.89 -26.40
C HIS A 107 -8.88 -11.84 -26.15
N ALA A 108 -7.88 -11.65 -27.00
CA ALA A 108 -7.91 -11.68 -28.45
C ALA A 108 -6.65 -12.28 -29.07
N SER A 109 -6.85 -13.25 -29.95
CA SER A 109 -5.94 -13.60 -31.03
C SER A 109 -5.74 -12.40 -31.96
N ARG A 110 -4.53 -11.86 -32.03
CA ARG A 110 -4.07 -11.09 -33.19
C ARG A 110 -3.23 -11.99 -34.07
N LEU A 111 -3.91 -12.82 -34.86
CA LEU A 111 -3.33 -13.51 -36.00
C LEU A 111 -3.99 -13.00 -37.29
N LEU A 112 -3.16 -12.36 -38.11
CA LEU A 112 -3.30 -12.06 -39.55
C LEU A 112 -4.22 -10.89 -39.98
N ARG A 113 -3.62 -9.72 -40.24
CA ARG A 113 -3.28 -9.24 -41.61
C ARG A 113 -2.64 -7.85 -41.59
N GLY A 114 -1.52 -7.73 -42.28
CA GLY A 114 -0.83 -6.49 -42.59
C GLY A 114 0.63 -6.81 -42.89
N ILE A 115 0.97 -6.88 -44.18
CA ILE A 115 2.37 -7.02 -44.63
C ILE A 115 3.13 -5.81 -44.08
N VAL A 116 3.95 -6.03 -43.06
CA VAL A 116 4.89 -5.04 -42.54
C VAL A 116 6.15 -5.16 -43.40
N PRO A 117 6.71 -4.06 -43.94
CA PRO A 117 7.97 -4.12 -44.63
C PRO A 117 9.02 -4.69 -43.68
N GLN A 118 9.78 -5.66 -44.17
CA GLN A 118 10.88 -6.30 -43.46
C GLN A 118 12.03 -5.29 -43.30
N ALA A 119 11.84 -4.31 -42.41
CA ALA A 119 12.88 -3.43 -41.93
C ALA A 119 13.47 -4.04 -40.66
N SER A 120 14.79 -4.06 -40.59
CA SER A 120 15.64 -4.64 -39.56
C SER A 120 15.29 -4.16 -38.13
N LEU A 121 14.39 -4.88 -37.45
CA LEU A 121 14.04 -4.65 -36.04
C LEU A 121 15.05 -5.25 -35.04
N HIS A 122 15.86 -6.22 -35.47
CA HIS A 122 16.82 -6.89 -34.57
C HIS A 122 17.98 -6.00 -34.10
N LEU A 123 18.34 -4.95 -34.83
CA LEU A 123 19.46 -4.08 -34.45
C LEU A 123 19.09 -3.15 -33.28
N LEU A 124 17.82 -2.74 -33.19
CA LEU A 124 17.34 -1.83 -32.14
C LEU A 124 17.06 -2.59 -30.83
N ASP A 125 16.57 -3.83 -30.90
CA ASP A 125 16.26 -4.65 -29.71
C ASP A 125 17.49 -4.93 -28.83
N GLU A 126 18.65 -5.22 -29.43
CA GLU A 126 19.90 -5.40 -28.68
C GLU A 126 20.36 -4.11 -27.98
N ASP A 127 20.15 -2.95 -28.59
CA ASP A 127 20.51 -1.65 -28.01
C ASP A 127 19.61 -1.29 -26.81
N TYR A 128 18.29 -1.51 -26.92
CA TYR A 128 17.34 -1.30 -25.81
C TYR A 128 17.61 -2.26 -24.64
N LEU A 129 17.82 -3.55 -24.92
CA LEU A 129 18.17 -4.54 -23.91
C LEU A 129 19.55 -4.26 -23.29
N GLY A 130 20.51 -3.78 -24.07
CA GLY A 130 21.82 -3.33 -23.60
C GLY A 130 21.72 -2.14 -22.64
N GLN A 131 20.90 -1.14 -22.97
CA GLN A 131 20.62 0.01 -22.10
C GLN A 131 19.90 -0.41 -20.81
N ALA A 132 18.89 -1.27 -20.90
CA ALA A 132 18.20 -1.82 -19.73
C ALA A 132 19.17 -2.59 -18.82
N ARG A 133 20.05 -3.42 -19.40
CA ARG A 133 21.12 -4.12 -18.66
C ARG A 133 22.10 -3.14 -18.00
N HIS A 134 22.46 -2.05 -18.68
CA HIS A 134 23.29 -1.01 -18.08
C HIS A 134 22.58 -0.33 -16.91
N MET A 135 21.28 -0.03 -17.02
CA MET A 135 20.50 0.50 -15.91
C MET A 135 20.50 -0.45 -14.71
N LEU A 136 20.31 -1.76 -14.93
CA LEU A 136 20.35 -2.76 -13.87
C LEU A 136 21.68 -2.80 -13.11
N SER A 137 22.81 -2.46 -13.74
CA SER A 137 24.09 -2.32 -13.02
C SER A 137 24.08 -1.24 -11.92
N LYS A 138 23.10 -0.33 -12.00
CA LYS A 138 22.84 0.76 -11.05
C LYS A 138 21.55 0.57 -10.26
N VAL A 139 21.00 -0.65 -10.22
CA VAL A 139 19.71 -0.96 -9.56
C VAL A 139 19.70 -0.59 -8.07
N GLY A 140 20.85 -0.53 -7.40
CA GLY A 140 20.97 -0.11 -6.01
C GLY A 140 21.03 1.41 -5.78
N MET A 141 20.90 2.23 -6.82
CA MET A 141 20.92 3.69 -6.71
C MET A 141 19.51 4.23 -6.49
N TRP A 142 19.36 5.19 -5.57
CA TRP A 142 18.05 5.78 -5.24
C TRP A 142 17.41 6.60 -6.38
N ASN A 143 18.23 7.06 -7.34
CA ASN A 143 17.78 7.78 -8.53
C ASN A 143 17.57 6.86 -9.76
N PHE A 144 17.38 5.55 -9.55
CA PHE A 144 17.04 4.62 -10.62
C PHE A 144 15.69 5.03 -11.26
N ASP A 145 15.70 5.35 -12.55
CA ASP A 145 14.50 5.79 -13.27
C ASP A 145 13.67 4.58 -13.72
N ILE A 146 12.69 4.20 -12.91
CA ILE A 146 11.80 3.07 -13.19
C ILE A 146 10.96 3.28 -14.45
N PHE A 147 10.60 4.52 -14.78
CA PHE A 147 9.80 4.82 -15.97
C PHE A 147 10.60 4.64 -17.26
N LEU A 148 11.87 5.06 -17.26
CA LEU A 148 12.76 4.78 -18.38
C LEU A 148 13.01 3.28 -18.50
N PHE A 149 13.25 2.60 -17.38
CA PHE A 149 13.48 1.16 -17.38
C PHE A 149 12.28 0.39 -17.95
N ASP A 150 11.06 0.78 -17.58
CA ASP A 150 9.82 0.21 -18.13
C ASP A 150 9.69 0.40 -19.64
N ARG A 151 10.02 1.60 -20.15
CA ARG A 151 10.04 1.86 -21.59
C ARG A 151 11.07 1.01 -22.33
N LEU A 152 12.28 0.87 -21.79
CA LEU A 152 13.35 0.08 -22.39
C LEU A 152 13.08 -1.44 -22.37
N THR A 153 12.19 -1.88 -21.49
CA THR A 153 11.80 -3.30 -21.35
C THR A 153 10.41 -3.59 -21.93
N ASN A 154 9.83 -2.65 -22.68
CA ASN A 154 8.52 -2.77 -23.31
C ASN A 154 7.40 -3.16 -22.32
N GLY A 155 7.40 -2.55 -21.13
CA GLY A 155 6.42 -2.83 -20.08
C GLY A 155 6.77 -4.03 -19.18
N ASN A 156 7.96 -4.63 -19.34
CA ASN A 156 8.43 -5.76 -18.52
C ASN A 156 9.35 -5.34 -17.37
N SER A 157 9.16 -4.13 -16.82
CA SER A 157 10.01 -3.62 -15.75
C SER A 157 10.01 -4.54 -14.53
N LEU A 158 8.84 -5.02 -14.08
CA LEU A 158 8.72 -5.84 -12.89
C LEU A 158 9.42 -7.19 -13.06
N VAL A 159 9.10 -7.94 -14.12
CA VAL A 159 9.72 -9.25 -14.40
C VAL A 159 11.24 -9.11 -14.54
N THR A 160 11.69 -8.16 -15.36
CA THR A 160 13.12 -7.99 -15.64
C THR A 160 13.89 -7.59 -14.38
N LEU A 161 13.34 -6.69 -13.58
CA LEU A 161 13.92 -6.25 -12.32
C LEU A 161 14.01 -7.40 -11.31
N LEU A 162 12.93 -8.16 -11.08
CA LEU A 162 12.95 -9.25 -10.11
C LEU A 162 13.86 -10.39 -10.54
N CYS A 163 13.87 -10.78 -11.82
CA CYS A 163 14.83 -11.77 -12.33
C CYS A 163 16.27 -11.33 -12.03
N HIS A 164 16.60 -10.05 -12.26
CA HIS A 164 17.91 -9.51 -11.94
C HIS A 164 18.21 -9.56 -10.44
N LEU A 165 17.28 -9.12 -9.59
CA LEU A 165 17.47 -9.06 -8.13
C LEU A 165 17.58 -10.46 -7.51
N PHE A 166 16.76 -11.42 -7.95
CA PHE A 166 16.85 -12.81 -7.50
C PHE A 166 18.21 -13.43 -7.83
N ASN A 167 18.77 -13.09 -8.99
CA ASN A 167 20.09 -13.51 -9.38
C ASN A 167 21.19 -12.77 -8.59
N SER A 168 21.10 -11.45 -8.45
CA SER A 168 22.13 -10.64 -7.78
C SER A 168 22.25 -10.95 -6.29
N HIS A 169 21.15 -11.33 -5.64
CA HIS A 169 21.12 -11.79 -4.24
C HIS A 169 21.41 -13.29 -4.08
N GLY A 170 21.64 -14.02 -5.18
CA GLY A 170 21.94 -15.46 -5.15
C GLY A 170 20.76 -16.35 -4.71
N LEU A 171 19.53 -15.82 -4.71
CA LEU A 171 18.34 -16.50 -4.20
C LEU A 171 17.99 -17.75 -5.03
N ILE A 172 18.18 -17.67 -6.35
CA ILE A 172 17.95 -18.79 -7.27
C ILE A 172 18.78 -20.01 -6.86
N HIS A 173 20.08 -19.81 -6.66
CA HIS A 173 20.98 -20.89 -6.26
C HIS A 173 20.70 -21.34 -4.82
N HIS A 174 20.54 -20.40 -3.89
CA HIS A 174 20.32 -20.71 -2.48
C HIS A 174 19.08 -21.59 -2.24
N PHE A 175 17.95 -21.25 -2.88
CA PHE A 175 16.69 -21.99 -2.74
C PHE A 175 16.46 -23.06 -3.82
N HIS A 176 17.43 -23.28 -4.71
CA HIS A 176 17.32 -24.20 -5.84
C HIS A 176 16.06 -23.95 -6.68
N LEU A 177 15.81 -22.67 -6.99
CA LEU A 177 14.62 -22.28 -7.75
C LEU A 177 14.76 -22.68 -9.21
N ASP A 178 13.71 -23.29 -9.74
CA ASP A 178 13.56 -23.52 -11.17
C ASP A 178 13.32 -22.18 -11.88
N MET A 179 14.23 -21.79 -12.77
CA MET A 179 14.17 -20.51 -13.48
C MET A 179 12.93 -20.36 -14.36
N VAL A 180 12.42 -21.45 -14.92
CA VAL A 180 11.20 -21.42 -15.75
C VAL A 180 9.99 -21.15 -14.86
N LYS A 181 9.91 -21.81 -13.69
CA LYS A 181 8.83 -21.57 -12.72
C LYS A 181 8.92 -20.19 -12.09
N LEU A 182 10.14 -19.70 -11.84
CA LEU A 182 10.36 -18.33 -11.35
C LEU A 182 9.85 -17.33 -12.37
N HIS A 183 10.27 -17.44 -13.62
CA HIS A 183 9.80 -16.57 -14.69
C HIS A 183 8.27 -16.65 -14.85
N GLN A 184 7.68 -17.85 -14.80
CA GLN A 184 6.23 -18.04 -14.84
C GLN A 184 5.53 -17.31 -13.70
N PHE A 185 6.01 -17.45 -12.46
CA PHE A 185 5.47 -16.73 -11.30
C PHE A 185 5.53 -15.20 -11.50
N LEU A 186 6.69 -14.68 -11.95
CA LEU A 186 6.87 -13.25 -12.15
C LEU A 186 5.96 -12.68 -13.24
N VAL A 187 5.77 -13.42 -14.34
CA VAL A 187 4.82 -13.05 -15.40
C VAL A 187 3.38 -13.06 -14.87
N LEU A 188 2.99 -14.08 -14.08
CA LEU A 188 1.66 -14.09 -13.45
C LEU A 188 1.45 -12.83 -12.61
N VAL A 189 2.41 -12.45 -11.77
CA VAL A 189 2.31 -11.23 -10.95
C VAL A 189 2.18 -9.98 -11.82
N GLN A 190 3.03 -9.81 -12.84
CA GLN A 190 3.02 -8.62 -13.69
C GLN A 190 1.71 -8.47 -14.49
N GLU A 191 1.20 -9.56 -15.06
CA GLU A 191 0.01 -9.53 -15.90
C GLU A 191 -1.30 -9.38 -15.09
N ASP A 192 -1.30 -9.74 -13.82
CA ASP A 192 -2.44 -9.49 -12.90
C ASP A 192 -2.46 -8.04 -12.39
N TYR A 193 -1.46 -7.22 -12.69
CA TYR A 193 -1.56 -5.77 -12.50
C TYR A 193 -2.32 -5.11 -13.64
N HIS A 194 -3.29 -4.28 -13.29
CA HIS A 194 -4.11 -3.52 -14.22
C HIS A 194 -3.36 -2.35 -14.86
N SER A 195 -2.80 -2.54 -16.05
CA SER A 195 -2.07 -1.51 -16.81
C SER A 195 -2.86 -0.22 -17.09
N GLN A 196 -4.20 -0.27 -17.03
CA GLN A 196 -5.08 0.88 -17.19
C GLN A 196 -5.15 1.79 -15.96
N ASN A 197 -4.75 1.30 -14.78
CA ASN A 197 -4.65 2.11 -13.56
C ASN A 197 -3.49 3.10 -13.73
N PRO A 198 -3.70 4.41 -13.53
CA PRO A 198 -2.63 5.39 -13.65
C PRO A 198 -1.45 5.15 -12.70
N TYR A 199 -1.74 4.71 -11.46
CA TYR A 199 -0.77 4.53 -10.38
C TYR A 199 -0.63 3.06 -9.96
N HIS A 200 -1.69 2.39 -9.51
CA HIS A 200 -1.60 1.02 -8.96
C HIS A 200 -1.52 -0.02 -10.09
N ASN A 201 -0.35 -0.09 -10.74
CA ASN A 201 0.01 -0.97 -11.86
C ASN A 201 1.41 -1.58 -11.64
N ALA A 202 1.88 -2.42 -12.57
CA ALA A 202 3.15 -3.15 -12.44
C ALA A 202 4.38 -2.23 -12.32
N VAL A 203 4.33 -1.00 -12.84
CA VAL A 203 5.45 -0.06 -12.74
C VAL A 203 5.60 0.46 -11.31
N HIS A 204 4.48 0.70 -10.61
CA HIS A 204 4.49 1.02 -9.16
C HIS A 204 5.08 -0.15 -8.37
N ALA A 205 4.63 -1.38 -8.63
CA ALA A 205 5.20 -2.56 -7.99
C ALA A 205 6.71 -2.71 -8.23
N ALA A 206 7.19 -2.37 -9.44
CA ALA A 206 8.60 -2.38 -9.77
C ALA A 206 9.38 -1.26 -9.03
N ASP A 207 8.80 -0.07 -8.88
CA ASP A 207 9.39 1.04 -8.10
C ASP A 207 9.52 0.66 -6.62
N VAL A 208 8.45 0.10 -6.03
CA VAL A 208 8.43 -0.38 -4.64
C VAL A 208 9.44 -1.50 -4.45
N THR A 209 9.57 -2.42 -5.40
CA THR A 209 10.58 -3.50 -5.31
C THR A 209 12.01 -2.95 -5.40
N GLN A 210 12.27 -1.96 -6.26
CA GLN A 210 13.57 -1.32 -6.35
C GLN A 210 13.90 -0.52 -5.08
N ALA A 211 12.93 0.18 -4.50
CA ALA A 211 13.09 0.88 -3.22
C ALA A 211 13.36 -0.11 -2.08
N MET A 212 12.59 -1.21 -2.01
CA MET A 212 12.78 -2.28 -1.03
C MET A 212 14.18 -2.88 -1.15
N HIS A 213 14.68 -3.10 -2.38
CA HIS A 213 16.06 -3.53 -2.59
C HIS A 213 17.09 -2.56 -1.97
N CYS A 214 16.88 -1.25 -2.08
CA CYS A 214 17.77 -0.26 -1.48
C CYS A 214 17.73 -0.33 0.06
N TYR A 215 16.55 -0.52 0.65
CA TYR A 215 16.42 -0.67 2.11
C TYR A 215 17.02 -1.97 2.64
N LEU A 216 16.88 -3.08 1.92
CA LEU A 216 17.53 -4.34 2.28
C LEU A 216 19.07 -4.23 2.28
N LYS A 217 19.63 -3.23 1.60
CA LYS A 217 21.06 -2.91 1.58
C LYS A 217 21.51 -1.91 2.66
N GLU A 218 20.58 -1.36 3.45
CA GLU A 218 20.96 -0.50 4.58
C GLU A 218 21.82 -1.28 5.58
N PRO A 219 22.93 -0.73 6.10
CA PRO A 219 23.92 -1.50 6.85
C PRO A 219 23.37 -2.27 8.05
N LYS A 220 22.41 -1.68 8.78
CA LYS A 220 21.77 -2.32 9.94
C LYS A 220 20.93 -3.54 9.57
N LEU A 221 20.29 -3.53 8.41
CA LEU A 221 19.49 -4.65 7.92
C LEU A 221 20.37 -5.67 7.19
N ALA A 222 21.24 -5.21 6.30
CA ALA A 222 22.11 -6.07 5.49
C ALA A 222 23.00 -6.99 6.33
N SER A 223 23.36 -6.60 7.55
CA SER A 223 24.19 -7.40 8.45
C SER A 223 23.46 -8.58 9.12
N VAL A 224 22.13 -8.59 9.12
CA VAL A 224 21.30 -9.55 9.87
C VAL A 224 20.27 -10.29 9.01
N LEU A 225 19.98 -9.78 7.81
CA LEU A 225 19.02 -10.39 6.90
C LEU A 225 19.54 -11.72 6.35
N THR A 226 18.67 -12.73 6.38
CA THR A 226 18.89 -14.02 5.75
C THR A 226 18.43 -13.98 4.28
N PRO A 227 18.84 -14.95 3.44
CA PRO A 227 18.29 -15.10 2.10
C PRO A 227 16.75 -15.23 2.08
N MET A 228 16.15 -15.80 3.13
CA MET A 228 14.69 -15.92 3.24
C MET A 228 14.04 -14.55 3.45
N ASP A 229 14.61 -13.73 4.33
CA ASP A 229 14.11 -12.37 4.59
C ASP A 229 14.17 -11.50 3.33
N ILE A 230 15.26 -11.61 2.56
CA ILE A 230 15.43 -10.89 1.28
C ILE A 230 14.40 -11.37 0.25
N MET A 231 14.22 -12.69 0.09
CA MET A 231 13.23 -13.25 -0.82
C MET A 231 11.82 -12.80 -0.46
N LEU A 232 11.44 -12.86 0.82
CA LEU A 232 10.14 -12.41 1.31
C LEU A 232 9.92 -10.91 1.05
N GLY A 233 10.91 -10.07 1.34
CA GLY A 233 10.84 -8.63 1.11
C GLY A 233 10.64 -8.28 -0.37
N LEU A 234 11.37 -8.93 -1.27
CA LEU A 234 11.25 -8.71 -2.72
C LEU A 234 9.92 -9.23 -3.28
N LEU A 235 9.48 -10.42 -2.86
CA LEU A 235 8.20 -11.00 -3.29
C LEU A 235 7.01 -10.18 -2.78
N ALA A 236 7.04 -9.75 -1.52
CA ALA A 236 6.00 -8.91 -0.96
C ALA A 236 5.93 -7.57 -1.69
N ALA A 237 7.07 -6.90 -1.91
CA ALA A 237 7.11 -5.63 -2.65
C ALA A 237 6.54 -5.75 -4.07
N ALA A 238 6.87 -6.84 -4.77
CA ALA A 238 6.43 -7.06 -6.14
C ALA A 238 4.93 -7.36 -6.29
N ALA A 239 4.28 -7.84 -5.23
CA ALA A 239 2.90 -8.31 -5.30
C ALA A 239 1.96 -7.60 -4.31
N HIS A 240 2.42 -6.58 -3.59
CA HIS A 240 1.65 -5.92 -2.52
C HIS A 240 0.33 -5.30 -2.99
N ASP A 241 0.21 -4.99 -4.29
CA ASP A 241 -0.93 -4.34 -4.93
C ASP A 241 -1.47 -5.14 -6.14
N VAL A 242 -1.15 -6.42 -6.23
CA VAL A 242 -1.55 -7.24 -7.40
C VAL A 242 -3.08 -7.32 -7.53
N ASP A 243 -3.62 -7.18 -8.74
CA ASP A 243 -5.06 -7.08 -9.01
C ASP A 243 -5.76 -5.90 -8.27
N HIS A 244 -5.06 -4.78 -8.09
CA HIS A 244 -5.67 -3.55 -7.55
C HIS A 244 -6.73 -2.98 -8.53
N PRO A 245 -7.97 -2.69 -8.06
CA PRO A 245 -9.08 -2.30 -8.94
C PRO A 245 -9.09 -0.81 -9.34
N GLY A 246 -8.10 -0.03 -8.88
CA GLY A 246 -8.02 1.41 -9.14
C GLY A 246 -8.94 2.26 -8.25
N VAL A 247 -9.48 1.67 -7.18
CA VAL A 247 -10.37 2.31 -6.21
C VAL A 247 -10.05 1.86 -4.79
N ASN A 248 -10.29 2.73 -3.81
CA ASN A 248 -9.94 2.48 -2.42
C ASN A 248 -10.94 1.57 -1.67
N GLN A 249 -10.53 1.09 -0.49
CA GLN A 249 -11.39 0.26 0.36
C GLN A 249 -12.75 0.90 0.69
N PRO A 250 -12.86 2.19 1.11
CA PRO A 250 -14.16 2.83 1.31
C PRO A 250 -15.10 2.74 0.11
N PHE A 251 -14.58 2.85 -1.12
CA PHE A 251 -15.35 2.68 -2.34
C PHE A 251 -15.91 1.26 -2.48
N LEU A 252 -15.08 0.23 -2.26
CA LEU A 252 -15.52 -1.16 -2.31
C LEU A 252 -16.61 -1.46 -1.28
N ILE A 253 -16.50 -0.89 -0.07
CA ILE A 253 -17.49 -1.08 0.99
C ILE A 253 -18.82 -0.42 0.62
N LYS A 254 -18.81 0.86 0.20
CA LYS A 254 -20.05 1.59 -0.12
C LYS A 254 -20.80 1.01 -1.33
N THR A 255 -20.06 0.45 -2.30
CA THR A 255 -20.64 -0.22 -3.47
C THR A 255 -21.00 -1.68 -3.23
N LYS A 256 -20.79 -2.19 -2.01
CA LYS A 256 -21.02 -3.61 -1.64
C LYS A 256 -20.30 -4.57 -2.58
N HIS A 257 -19.08 -4.21 -2.98
CA HIS A 257 -18.26 -5.06 -3.82
C HIS A 257 -18.00 -6.41 -3.13
N HIS A 258 -17.93 -7.50 -3.90
CA HIS A 258 -17.82 -8.85 -3.36
C HIS A 258 -16.58 -9.04 -2.47
N LEU A 259 -15.47 -8.35 -2.77
CA LEU A 259 -14.26 -8.38 -1.94
C LEU A 259 -14.49 -7.80 -0.53
N ALA A 260 -15.29 -6.73 -0.40
CA ALA A 260 -15.62 -6.16 0.90
C ALA A 260 -16.40 -7.17 1.76
N SER A 261 -17.30 -7.94 1.15
CA SER A 261 -17.99 -9.05 1.82
C SER A 261 -17.06 -10.21 2.16
N LEU A 262 -16.13 -10.57 1.27
CA LEU A 262 -15.20 -11.68 1.44
C LEU A 262 -14.25 -11.44 2.62
N TYR A 263 -13.74 -10.21 2.74
CA TYR A 263 -12.78 -9.79 3.77
C TYR A 263 -13.41 -8.98 4.90
N GLN A 264 -14.75 -9.00 5.00
CA GLN A 264 -15.49 -8.42 6.13
C GLN A 264 -15.13 -6.96 6.44
N ASN A 265 -14.89 -6.16 5.40
CA ASN A 265 -14.52 -4.75 5.48
C ASN A 265 -13.18 -4.45 6.22
N VAL A 266 -12.30 -5.43 6.42
CA VAL A 266 -11.01 -5.24 7.10
C VAL A 266 -9.86 -5.47 6.12
N SER A 267 -9.03 -4.45 5.89
CA SER A 267 -7.89 -4.45 4.96
C SER A 267 -8.23 -5.20 3.66
N VAL A 268 -9.32 -4.78 3.03
CA VAL A 268 -10.00 -5.51 1.94
C VAL A 268 -9.08 -5.70 0.75
N LEU A 269 -8.35 -4.65 0.39
CA LEU A 269 -7.42 -4.65 -0.74
C LEU A 269 -6.17 -5.48 -0.40
N GLU A 270 -5.56 -5.25 0.76
CA GLU A 270 -4.33 -5.92 1.14
C GLU A 270 -4.54 -7.43 1.36
N ASN A 271 -5.70 -7.82 1.89
CA ASN A 271 -6.09 -9.24 1.91
C ASN A 271 -6.24 -9.80 0.50
N HIS A 272 -6.87 -9.06 -0.42
CA HIS A 272 -7.00 -9.48 -1.81
C HIS A 272 -5.63 -9.71 -2.46
N HIS A 273 -4.74 -8.73 -2.40
CA HIS A 273 -3.37 -8.81 -2.92
C HIS A 273 -2.61 -10.01 -2.34
N TRP A 274 -2.69 -10.21 -1.01
CA TRP A 274 -2.10 -11.36 -0.35
C TRP A 274 -2.66 -12.69 -0.89
N ARG A 275 -3.99 -12.85 -0.93
CA ARG A 275 -4.61 -14.12 -1.36
C ARG A 275 -4.32 -14.43 -2.83
N SER A 276 -4.32 -13.41 -3.70
CA SER A 276 -3.94 -13.55 -5.11
C SER A 276 -2.47 -13.97 -5.24
N THR A 277 -1.56 -13.35 -4.49
CA THR A 277 -0.13 -13.72 -4.43
C THR A 277 0.05 -15.20 -4.07
N ILE A 278 -0.65 -15.69 -3.05
CA ILE A 278 -0.57 -17.10 -2.66
C ILE A 278 -1.14 -18.02 -3.75
N GLY A 279 -2.20 -17.59 -4.45
CA GLY A 279 -2.74 -18.28 -5.62
C GLY A 279 -1.66 -18.50 -6.69
N MET A 280 -1.00 -17.42 -7.10
CA MET A 280 0.05 -17.43 -8.13
C MET A 280 1.29 -18.25 -7.72
N LEU A 281 1.71 -18.19 -6.45
CA LEU A 281 2.81 -19.03 -5.93
C LEU A 281 2.50 -20.52 -6.05
N ARG A 282 1.26 -20.91 -5.75
CA ARG A 282 0.80 -22.31 -5.83
C ARG A 282 0.62 -22.76 -7.28
N GLU A 283 0.09 -21.89 -8.15
CA GLU A 283 -0.12 -22.17 -9.57
C GLU A 283 1.19 -22.36 -10.33
N SER A 284 2.15 -21.46 -10.13
CA SER A 284 3.50 -21.55 -10.71
C SER A 284 4.33 -22.72 -10.16
N ARG A 285 3.95 -23.27 -8.99
CA ARG A 285 4.69 -24.32 -8.27
C ARG A 285 6.15 -23.93 -7.99
N LEU A 286 6.44 -22.63 -7.90
CA LEU A 286 7.80 -22.10 -7.69
C LEU A 286 8.47 -22.70 -6.45
N LEU A 287 7.70 -22.89 -5.38
CA LEU A 287 8.19 -23.38 -4.09
C LEU A 287 7.79 -24.84 -3.81
N ALA A 288 7.27 -25.57 -4.79
CA ALA A 288 6.66 -26.89 -4.57
C ALA A 288 7.66 -27.99 -4.17
N HIS A 289 8.96 -27.77 -4.36
CA HIS A 289 10.03 -28.67 -3.91
C HIS A 289 10.45 -28.43 -2.45
N LEU A 290 10.04 -27.32 -1.85
CA LEU A 290 10.33 -27.03 -0.45
C LEU A 290 9.39 -27.80 0.48
N PRO A 291 9.81 -28.08 1.74
CA PRO A 291 8.93 -28.68 2.73
C PRO A 291 7.67 -27.85 2.96
N LYS A 292 6.55 -28.54 3.25
CA LYS A 292 5.25 -27.90 3.39
C LYS A 292 5.25 -26.85 4.51
N GLU A 293 5.91 -27.14 5.61
CA GLU A 293 6.04 -26.26 6.77
C GLU A 293 6.73 -24.94 6.39
N VAL A 294 7.77 -25.01 5.55
CA VAL A 294 8.49 -23.84 5.03
C VAL A 294 7.59 -23.03 4.09
N THR A 295 6.88 -23.69 3.17
CA THR A 295 5.97 -22.97 2.27
C THR A 295 4.83 -22.29 3.02
N GLN A 296 4.27 -22.91 4.06
CA GLN A 296 3.22 -22.32 4.89
C GLN A 296 3.73 -21.10 5.66
N ASP A 297 4.95 -21.18 6.20
CA ASP A 297 5.61 -20.06 6.86
C ASP A 297 5.85 -18.90 5.88
N ILE A 298 6.33 -19.17 4.66
CA ILE A 298 6.47 -18.17 3.60
C ILE A 298 5.12 -17.49 3.29
N GLU A 299 4.05 -18.28 3.10
CA GLU A 299 2.71 -17.74 2.81
C GLU A 299 2.18 -16.83 3.93
N GLN A 300 2.48 -17.18 5.19
CA GLN A 300 2.10 -16.38 6.36
C GLN A 300 2.91 -15.10 6.47
N GLN A 301 4.23 -15.17 6.29
CA GLN A 301 5.12 -14.02 6.34
C GLN A 301 4.85 -13.03 5.20
N LEU A 302 4.60 -13.52 3.98
CA LEU A 302 4.18 -12.67 2.86
C LEU A 302 2.87 -11.94 3.18
N GLY A 303 1.90 -12.65 3.76
CA GLY A 303 0.65 -12.03 4.20
C GLY A 303 0.86 -10.93 5.23
N ALA A 304 1.73 -11.16 6.22
CA ALA A 304 2.04 -10.16 7.23
C ALA A 304 2.76 -8.93 6.66
N LEU A 305 3.62 -9.09 5.65
CA LEU A 305 4.26 -7.98 4.94
C LEU A 305 3.24 -7.18 4.13
N ILE A 306 2.44 -7.83 3.29
CA ILE A 306 1.44 -7.16 2.44
C ILE A 306 0.37 -6.47 3.31
N LEU A 307 -0.15 -7.12 4.35
CA LEU A 307 -1.13 -6.49 5.25
C LEU A 307 -0.60 -5.27 6.00
N ALA A 308 0.72 -5.08 6.09
CA ALA A 308 1.30 -3.89 6.69
C ALA A 308 1.21 -2.66 5.78
N THR A 309 1.00 -2.82 4.47
CA THR A 309 0.88 -1.69 3.52
C THR A 309 -0.45 -0.95 3.67
N ASP A 310 -1.46 -1.53 4.33
CA ASP A 310 -2.73 -0.85 4.65
C ASP A 310 -2.46 0.49 5.34
N ILE A 311 -2.71 1.56 4.60
CA ILE A 311 -2.39 2.92 5.02
C ILE A 311 -3.22 3.35 6.23
N ASN A 312 -4.41 2.78 6.42
CA ASN A 312 -5.27 3.06 7.57
C ASN A 312 -4.64 2.58 8.88
N ARG A 313 -3.71 1.61 8.80
CA ARG A 313 -2.97 1.06 9.93
C ARG A 313 -1.63 1.74 10.16
N GLN A 314 -1.25 2.76 9.37
CA GLN A 314 0.06 3.40 9.52
C GLN A 314 0.36 3.88 10.94
N ASN A 315 -0.62 4.47 11.63
CA ASN A 315 -0.42 4.96 13.01
C ASN A 315 -0.09 3.83 14.00
N GLU A 316 -0.62 2.62 13.79
CA GLU A 316 -0.30 1.44 14.60
C GLU A 316 1.19 1.10 14.46
N PHE A 317 1.66 0.95 13.22
CA PHE A 317 3.06 0.62 12.90
C PHE A 317 4.02 1.73 13.34
N LEU A 318 3.68 2.99 13.08
CA LEU A 318 4.51 4.14 13.43
C LEU A 318 4.64 4.30 14.95
N SER A 319 3.54 4.15 15.70
CA SER A 319 3.58 4.23 17.16
C SER A 319 4.41 3.09 17.76
N ARG A 320 4.30 1.88 17.19
CA ARG A 320 5.13 0.74 17.59
C ARG A 320 6.61 0.98 17.30
N LEU A 321 6.96 1.52 16.13
CA LEU A 321 8.33 1.86 15.78
C LEU A 321 8.91 2.90 16.74
N LYS A 322 8.18 3.99 17.00
CA LYS A 322 8.56 5.03 17.96
C LYS A 322 8.82 4.46 19.35
N ALA A 323 7.94 3.59 19.83
CA ALA A 323 8.11 2.95 21.13
C ALA A 323 9.38 2.10 21.18
N HIS A 324 9.63 1.28 20.15
CA HIS A 324 10.84 0.45 20.09
C HIS A 324 12.13 1.28 20.04
N LEU A 325 12.15 2.37 19.26
CA LEU A 325 13.29 3.26 19.16
C LEU A 325 13.53 4.03 20.47
N HIS A 326 12.47 4.51 21.10
CA HIS A 326 12.55 5.22 22.38
C HIS A 326 13.02 4.31 23.53
N ASN A 327 12.51 3.08 23.59
CA ASN A 327 12.86 2.12 24.65
C ASN A 327 14.22 1.44 24.40
N HIS A 328 14.82 1.62 23.23
CA HIS A 328 16.05 0.96 22.80
C HIS A 328 15.97 -0.59 22.90
N ASP A 329 14.80 -1.16 22.63
CA ASP A 329 14.55 -2.61 22.73
C ASP A 329 14.43 -3.32 21.37
N LEU A 330 14.59 -2.58 20.27
CA LEU A 330 14.64 -3.14 18.92
C LEU A 330 15.93 -3.96 18.72
N ARG A 331 15.78 -5.28 18.59
CA ARG A 331 16.88 -6.25 18.38
C ARG A 331 16.66 -7.01 17.09
N LEU A 332 17.50 -6.82 16.08
CA LEU A 332 17.27 -7.41 14.75
C LEU A 332 17.67 -8.90 14.66
N GLU A 333 18.31 -9.43 15.70
CA GLU A 333 18.55 -10.86 15.87
C GLU A 333 17.25 -11.60 16.24
N ASP A 334 16.26 -10.88 16.79
CA ASP A 334 14.92 -11.39 17.06
C ASP A 334 14.11 -11.43 15.75
N SER A 335 13.55 -12.59 15.43
CA SER A 335 12.78 -12.79 14.20
C SER A 335 11.54 -11.89 14.11
N GLU A 336 10.88 -11.61 15.22
CA GLU A 336 9.69 -10.75 15.24
C GLU A 336 10.07 -9.29 14.97
N HIS A 337 11.11 -8.79 15.63
CA HIS A 337 11.60 -7.42 15.42
C HIS A 337 12.17 -7.25 14.00
N LYS A 338 12.92 -8.23 13.49
CA LYS A 338 13.42 -8.22 12.11
C LYS A 338 12.28 -8.20 11.10
N HIS A 339 11.29 -9.07 11.27
CA HIS A 339 10.11 -9.09 10.40
C HIS A 339 9.32 -7.78 10.49
N PHE A 340 9.16 -7.21 11.69
CA PHE A 340 8.55 -5.90 11.88
C PHE A 340 9.32 -4.81 11.12
N MET A 341 10.65 -4.81 11.14
CA MET A 341 11.43 -3.85 10.37
C MET A 341 11.34 -4.06 8.86
N LEU A 342 11.13 -5.30 8.37
CA LEU A 342 10.78 -5.54 6.97
C LEU A 342 9.40 -4.96 6.61
N GLN A 343 8.43 -5.05 7.51
CA GLN A 343 7.13 -4.39 7.33
C GLN A 343 7.31 -2.87 7.25
N ILE A 344 8.09 -2.26 8.15
CA ILE A 344 8.40 -0.83 8.10
C ILE A 344 9.12 -0.46 6.79
N ALA A 345 10.11 -1.24 6.35
CA ALA A 345 10.83 -1.00 5.10
C ALA A 345 9.90 -1.07 3.88
N LEU A 346 8.99 -2.05 3.82
CA LEU A 346 8.00 -2.15 2.76
C LEU A 346 7.01 -0.97 2.78
N LYS A 347 6.56 -0.55 3.96
CA LYS A 347 5.75 0.67 4.10
C LYS A 347 6.50 1.91 3.59
N CYS A 348 7.78 2.05 3.94
CA CYS A 348 8.60 3.14 3.41
C CYS A 348 8.66 3.07 1.88
N ALA A 349 8.86 1.88 1.31
CA ALA A 349 8.99 1.67 -0.13
C ALA A 349 7.71 2.06 -0.88
N ASP A 350 6.57 1.66 -0.35
CA ASP A 350 5.25 1.93 -0.91
C ASP A 350 4.93 3.44 -0.99
N ILE A 351 5.31 4.22 0.03
CA ILE A 351 5.07 5.67 0.07
C ILE A 351 6.30 6.53 -0.22
N CYS A 352 7.35 5.98 -0.87
CA CYS A 352 8.62 6.67 -1.06
C CYS A 352 8.64 7.69 -2.22
N ASN A 353 7.59 7.80 -3.05
CA ASN A 353 7.68 8.64 -4.25
C ASN A 353 8.04 10.11 -3.95
N PRO A 354 7.52 10.75 -2.90
CA PRO A 354 7.96 12.09 -2.47
C PRO A 354 9.43 12.21 -2.09
N CYS A 355 10.08 11.10 -1.75
CA CYS A 355 11.50 11.01 -1.39
C CYS A 355 12.40 10.78 -2.61
N ARG A 356 11.84 10.65 -3.83
CA ARG A 356 12.60 10.55 -5.09
C ARG A 356 12.98 11.93 -5.63
N ILE A 357 13.81 11.96 -6.67
CA ILE A 357 14.08 13.18 -7.44
C ILE A 357 12.78 13.81 -7.95
N TRP A 358 12.77 15.14 -8.12
CA TRP A 358 11.56 15.90 -8.44
C TRP A 358 10.79 15.36 -9.65
N ASP A 359 11.48 15.02 -10.74
CA ASP A 359 10.79 14.62 -11.98
C ASP A 359 10.06 13.27 -11.84
N MET A 360 10.62 12.34 -11.05
CA MET A 360 9.95 11.09 -10.70
C MET A 360 8.82 11.33 -9.69
N SER A 361 9.11 12.09 -8.62
CA SER A 361 8.10 12.43 -7.60
C SER A 361 6.89 13.10 -8.23
N LYS A 362 7.10 14.05 -9.16
CA LYS A 362 6.03 14.74 -9.89
C LYS A 362 5.20 13.78 -10.75
N GLN A 363 5.83 12.90 -11.52
CA GLN A 363 5.11 11.91 -12.34
C GLN A 363 4.25 10.99 -11.47
N TRP A 364 4.77 10.51 -10.34
CA TRP A 364 4.01 9.71 -9.40
C TRP A 364 2.85 10.48 -8.76
N SER A 365 3.07 11.75 -8.37
CA SER A 365 2.00 12.62 -7.87
C SER A 365 0.89 12.85 -8.89
N GLU A 366 1.23 13.04 -10.16
CA GLU A 366 0.25 13.22 -11.25
C GLU A 366 -0.56 11.94 -11.47
N ARG A 367 0.09 10.78 -11.50
CA ARG A 367 -0.57 9.47 -11.66
C ARG A 367 -1.51 9.13 -10.51
N VAL A 368 -1.07 9.28 -9.26
CA VAL A 368 -1.91 8.94 -8.11
C VAL A 368 -3.12 9.86 -8.01
N CYS A 369 -2.96 11.15 -8.30
CA CYS A 369 -4.08 12.09 -8.34
C CYS A 369 -5.03 11.80 -9.51
N GLU A 370 -4.51 11.43 -10.69
CA GLU A 370 -5.36 10.99 -11.81
C GLU A 370 -6.24 9.80 -11.40
N GLU A 371 -5.68 8.81 -10.70
CA GLU A 371 -6.44 7.66 -10.23
C GLU A 371 -7.50 8.03 -9.18
N PHE A 372 -7.17 8.91 -8.23
CA PHE A 372 -8.15 9.44 -7.27
C PHE A 372 -9.29 10.18 -7.98
N TYR A 373 -8.99 10.99 -8.99
CA TYR A 373 -10.02 11.72 -9.73
C TYR A 373 -10.90 10.79 -10.57
N ARG A 374 -10.33 9.73 -11.17
CA ARG A 374 -11.12 8.68 -11.83
C ARG A 374 -12.09 8.00 -10.86
N GLN A 375 -11.66 7.72 -9.62
CA GLN A 375 -12.58 7.23 -8.59
C GLN A 375 -13.68 8.26 -8.30
N GLY A 376 -13.34 9.54 -8.13
CA GLY A 376 -14.34 10.59 -7.86
C GLY A 376 -15.38 10.77 -8.97
N ASP A 377 -14.98 10.55 -10.23
CA ASP A 377 -15.90 10.55 -11.37
C ASP A 377 -16.82 9.32 -11.37
N LEU A 378 -16.32 8.15 -10.98
CA LEU A 378 -17.16 6.97 -10.74
C LEU A 378 -18.16 7.23 -9.60
N GLU A 379 -17.70 7.81 -8.50
CA GLU A 379 -18.56 8.16 -7.36
C GLU A 379 -19.67 9.12 -7.76
N ARG A 380 -19.35 10.14 -8.56
CA ARG A 380 -20.34 11.07 -9.12
C ARG A 380 -21.33 10.35 -10.03
N THR A 381 -20.84 9.46 -10.89
CA THR A 381 -21.67 8.69 -11.84
C THR A 381 -22.65 7.76 -11.12
N PHE A 382 -22.25 7.17 -10.00
CA PHE A 382 -23.09 6.31 -9.16
C PHE A 382 -23.86 7.09 -8.08
N GLU A 383 -23.90 8.43 -8.15
CA GLU A 383 -24.59 9.30 -7.18
C GLU A 383 -24.15 9.06 -5.72
N LEU A 384 -22.88 8.71 -5.54
CA LEU A 384 -22.25 8.53 -4.23
C LEU A 384 -21.60 9.83 -3.76
N GLU A 385 -21.45 9.99 -2.45
CA GLU A 385 -20.59 11.03 -1.90
C GLU A 385 -19.15 10.83 -2.42
N ILE A 386 -18.61 11.90 -3.02
CA ILE A 386 -17.24 11.92 -3.54
C ILE A 386 -16.28 11.88 -2.35
N SER A 387 -15.38 10.90 -2.37
CA SER A 387 -14.39 10.70 -1.32
C SER A 387 -13.44 11.89 -1.20
N PRO A 388 -12.87 12.14 -0.01
CA PRO A 388 -11.80 13.13 0.14
C PRO A 388 -10.67 12.90 -0.87
N LEU A 389 -10.08 13.98 -1.37
CA LEU A 389 -8.98 13.99 -2.36
C LEU A 389 -9.36 13.52 -3.77
N CYS A 390 -10.58 13.02 -3.98
CA CYS A 390 -11.05 12.49 -5.25
C CYS A 390 -11.83 13.53 -6.09
N ASN A 391 -11.90 14.79 -5.67
CA ASN A 391 -12.66 15.82 -6.37
C ASN A 391 -11.75 16.80 -7.12
N GLN A 392 -11.51 16.58 -8.41
CA GLN A 392 -10.65 17.44 -9.23
C GLN A 392 -11.08 18.93 -9.28
N GLN A 393 -12.36 19.24 -9.01
CA GLN A 393 -12.85 20.63 -8.98
C GLN A 393 -12.51 21.35 -7.68
N LYS A 394 -12.25 20.61 -6.59
CA LYS A 394 -11.97 21.16 -5.25
C LYS A 394 -10.54 20.91 -4.80
N ASP A 395 -9.99 19.76 -5.15
CA ASP A 395 -8.69 19.29 -4.72
C ASP A 395 -7.64 19.59 -5.78
N THR A 396 -6.49 20.13 -5.36
CA THR A 396 -5.36 20.39 -6.24
C THR A 396 -4.21 19.44 -5.92
N ILE A 397 -3.48 18.98 -6.95
CA ILE A 397 -2.29 18.13 -6.78
C ILE A 397 -1.33 18.73 -5.74
N PRO A 398 -0.95 20.03 -5.78
CA PRO A 398 -0.07 20.60 -4.77
C PRO A 398 -0.62 20.47 -3.34
N SER A 399 -1.92 20.71 -3.11
CA SER A 399 -2.53 20.61 -1.79
C SER A 399 -2.52 19.16 -1.27
N ILE A 400 -2.94 18.21 -2.11
CA ILE A 400 -2.91 16.77 -1.80
C ILE A 400 -1.49 16.35 -1.41
N GLN A 401 -0.50 16.70 -2.23
CA GLN A 401 0.89 16.31 -2.02
C GLN A 401 1.50 16.94 -0.76
N ILE A 402 1.24 18.22 -0.48
CA ILE A 402 1.72 18.86 0.75
C ILE A 402 1.12 18.18 1.99
N GLY A 403 -0.18 17.87 1.97
CA GLY A 403 -0.86 17.18 3.05
C GLY A 403 -0.29 15.77 3.27
N PHE A 404 -0.20 14.98 2.20
CA PHE A 404 0.38 13.63 2.23
C PHE A 404 1.81 13.62 2.76
N MET A 405 2.67 14.50 2.25
CA MET A 405 4.05 14.61 2.73
C MET A 405 4.12 14.97 4.21
N THR A 406 3.29 15.89 4.69
CA THR A 406 3.31 16.39 6.07
C THR A 406 2.82 15.35 7.08
N TYR A 407 1.71 14.68 6.76
CA TYR A 407 0.99 13.88 7.75
C TYR A 407 1.27 12.39 7.65
N ILE A 408 1.76 11.92 6.50
CA ILE A 408 1.96 10.50 6.23
C ILE A 408 3.44 10.19 6.01
N VAL A 409 4.10 10.90 5.08
CA VAL A 409 5.47 10.55 4.66
C VAL A 409 6.51 11.00 5.68
N GLU A 410 6.55 12.30 6.02
CA GLU A 410 7.55 12.85 6.96
C GLU A 410 7.62 12.06 8.28
N PRO A 411 6.50 11.76 8.98
CA PRO A 411 6.57 11.05 10.24
C PRO A 411 7.17 9.64 10.12
N LEU A 412 6.92 8.92 9.02
CA LEU A 412 7.49 7.58 8.83
C LEU A 412 8.99 7.67 8.50
N PHE A 413 9.37 8.57 7.59
CA PHE A 413 10.76 8.69 7.14
C PHE A 413 11.68 9.31 8.20
N GLU A 414 11.16 10.13 9.11
CA GLU A 414 11.92 10.61 10.28
C GLU A 414 12.26 9.47 11.24
N GLU A 415 11.33 8.57 11.54
CA GLU A 415 11.58 7.40 12.38
C GLU A 415 12.44 6.34 11.68
N TRP A 416 12.27 6.18 10.36
CA TRP A 416 13.20 5.37 9.56
C TRP A 416 14.63 5.92 9.62
N ALA A 417 14.80 7.25 9.46
CA ALA A 417 16.10 7.88 9.56
C ALA A 417 16.71 7.74 10.96
N HIS A 418 15.89 7.88 12.02
CA HIS A 418 16.31 7.57 13.40
C HIS A 418 16.81 6.13 13.51
N PHE A 419 16.07 5.17 12.98
CA PHE A 419 16.47 3.77 12.98
C PHE A 419 17.79 3.57 12.23
N THR A 420 17.96 4.12 11.04
CA THR A 420 19.19 3.92 10.23
C THR A 420 20.40 4.69 10.77
N GLY A 421 20.19 5.77 11.51
CA GLY A 421 21.26 6.71 11.91
C GLY A 421 21.74 7.53 10.71
N ASP A 422 23.05 7.76 10.63
CA ASP A 422 23.73 8.57 9.60
C ASP A 422 23.82 7.87 8.22
N SER A 423 22.71 7.26 7.77
CA SER A 423 22.63 6.64 6.43
C SER A 423 22.54 7.73 5.36
N PRO A 424 23.44 7.73 4.35
CA PRO A 424 23.34 8.64 3.22
C PRO A 424 22.02 8.50 2.45
N LEU A 425 21.43 7.29 2.44
CA LEU A 425 20.14 7.06 1.78
C LEU A 425 19.02 7.79 2.52
N SER A 426 18.92 7.64 3.85
CA SER A 426 17.94 8.34 4.68
C SER A 426 18.07 9.87 4.59
N GLU A 427 19.30 10.39 4.62
CA GLU A 427 19.55 11.82 4.43
C GLU A 427 19.10 12.32 3.05
N ASN A 428 19.44 11.58 1.99
CA ASN A 428 19.03 11.91 0.63
C ASN A 428 17.51 11.89 0.46
N MET A 429 16.82 10.89 1.02
CA MET A 429 15.36 10.79 1.00
C MET A 429 14.69 11.98 1.69
N LEU A 430 15.13 12.32 2.91
CA LEU A 430 14.61 13.48 3.64
C LEU A 430 14.94 14.81 2.93
N CYS A 431 16.10 14.91 2.29
CA CYS A 431 16.47 16.07 1.47
C CYS A 431 15.52 16.25 0.28
N HIS A 432 15.25 15.18 -0.46
CA HIS A 432 14.29 15.18 -1.56
C HIS A 432 12.88 15.52 -1.08
N LEU A 433 12.42 14.91 0.00
CA LEU A 433 11.11 15.17 0.59
C LEU A 433 10.92 16.67 0.90
N ARG A 434 11.89 17.28 1.60
CA ARG A 434 11.87 18.73 1.91
C ARG A 434 11.86 19.59 0.64
N LYS A 435 12.72 19.28 -0.34
CA LYS A 435 12.82 20.03 -1.61
C LYS A 435 11.53 19.91 -2.44
N ASN A 436 10.97 18.71 -2.55
CA ASN A 436 9.75 18.45 -3.32
C ASN A 436 8.54 19.11 -2.66
N LYS A 437 8.42 19.04 -1.33
CA LYS A 437 7.40 19.76 -0.57
C LYS A 437 7.48 21.27 -0.78
N ALA A 438 8.70 21.84 -0.77
CA ALA A 438 8.90 23.26 -1.06
C ALA A 438 8.50 23.63 -2.49
N LYS A 439 8.81 22.79 -3.48
CA LYS A 439 8.36 22.99 -4.88
C LYS A 439 6.84 22.96 -5.00
N TRP A 440 6.15 22.00 -4.37
CA TRP A 440 4.69 21.96 -4.35
C TRP A 440 4.09 23.19 -3.68
N ARG A 441 4.64 23.65 -2.55
CA ARG A 441 4.24 24.93 -1.94
C ARG A 441 4.38 26.08 -2.93
N GLY A 442 5.50 26.18 -3.64
CA GLY A 442 5.69 27.21 -4.66
C GLY A 442 4.66 27.15 -5.79
N LEU A 443 4.27 25.95 -6.24
CA LEU A 443 3.24 25.76 -7.27
C LEU A 443 1.84 26.15 -6.74
N LEU A 444 1.52 25.84 -5.49
CA LEU A 444 0.25 26.22 -4.87
C LEU A 444 0.10 27.74 -4.78
N HIS A 445 1.15 28.46 -4.36
CA HIS A 445 1.13 29.94 -4.32
C HIS A 445 0.91 30.55 -5.71
N LYS A 446 1.56 30.01 -6.75
CA LYS A 446 1.38 30.46 -8.14
C LYS A 446 -0.03 30.21 -8.69
N GLN A 447 -0.72 29.16 -8.21
CA GLN A 447 -2.12 28.91 -8.59
C GLN A 447 -3.05 29.95 -7.95
N HIS A 448 -2.85 30.26 -6.66
CA HIS A 448 -3.62 31.30 -5.97
C HIS A 448 -3.39 32.70 -6.54
N SER A 449 -2.15 33.07 -6.88
CA SER A 449 -1.85 34.39 -7.46
C SER A 449 -2.50 34.58 -8.84
N LYS A 450 -2.54 33.54 -9.68
CA LYS A 450 -3.24 33.59 -10.97
C LYS A 450 -4.76 33.68 -10.82
N SER A 451 -5.33 33.11 -9.77
CA SER A 451 -6.76 33.23 -9.48
C SER A 451 -7.15 34.61 -8.97
N SER A 452 -6.28 35.29 -8.22
CA SER A 452 -6.54 36.65 -7.72
C SER A 452 -6.44 37.73 -8.81
N ASP A 453 -5.53 37.58 -9.77
CA ASP A 453 -5.37 38.53 -10.88
C ASP A 453 -6.58 38.51 -11.86
N HIS A 454 -7.26 37.37 -12.00
CA HIS A 454 -8.49 37.28 -12.80
C HIS A 454 -9.74 37.81 -12.10
N SER A 455 -9.74 37.94 -10.77
CA SER A 455 -10.84 38.57 -10.02
C SER A 455 -10.73 40.09 -9.89
N GLY A 456 -9.57 40.68 -10.26
CA GLY A 456 -9.33 42.13 -10.17
C GLY A 456 -9.72 42.94 -11.41
N GLN A 457 -10.34 42.32 -12.42
CA GLN A 457 -10.65 42.95 -13.71
C GLN A 457 -12.16 42.93 -14.02
N MET A 458 -13.01 43.15 -13.01
CA MET A 458 -14.43 43.48 -13.20
C MET A 458 -14.93 44.35 -12.05
N THR A 459 -14.51 45.61 -11.98
CA THR A 459 -15.27 46.75 -11.44
C THR A 459 -14.48 48.02 -11.73
N ASP A 460 -14.90 48.77 -12.74
CA ASP A 460 -14.99 50.24 -12.72
C ASP A 460 -15.13 50.73 -14.16
N THR A 461 -16.37 50.95 -14.58
CA THR A 461 -16.76 51.96 -15.57
C THR A 461 -18.28 52.04 -15.54
N ASP A 462 -18.82 52.73 -14.54
CA ASP A 462 -20.08 53.48 -14.69
C ASP A 462 -20.12 54.62 -13.67
N GLY A 463 -19.59 55.76 -14.12
CA GLY A 463 -19.57 57.04 -13.42
C GLY A 463 -19.94 58.15 -14.40
N ASN A 464 -21.22 58.51 -14.36
CA ASN A 464 -21.98 59.53 -15.10
C ASN A 464 -21.26 60.91 -15.23
N PRO A 465 -21.75 61.79 -16.13
CA PRO A 465 -22.43 62.95 -15.57
C PRO A 465 -23.75 63.32 -16.26
N SER A 466 -24.74 63.49 -15.39
CA SER A 466 -26.07 64.06 -15.60
C SER A 466 -26.03 65.50 -16.12
N GLN A 467 -26.80 65.75 -17.17
CA GLN A 467 -27.30 67.07 -17.57
C GLN A 467 -28.33 67.57 -16.56
N THR A 468 -28.21 68.82 -16.13
CA THR A 468 -29.27 69.58 -15.46
C THR A 468 -29.54 70.86 -16.24
N SER A 469 -30.72 70.90 -16.84
CA SER A 469 -31.40 72.05 -17.41
C SER A 469 -31.80 73.04 -16.30
N LYS A 470 -31.51 74.33 -16.50
CA LYS A 470 -32.12 75.45 -15.79
C LYS A 470 -33.04 76.20 -16.76
N GLU A 471 -34.29 76.38 -16.35
CA GLU A 471 -35.27 77.29 -16.96
C GLU A 471 -35.21 78.70 -16.32
N GLY A 472 -35.67 79.70 -17.08
CA GLY A 472 -35.90 81.12 -16.73
C GLY A 472 -35.10 82.05 -17.66
N GLU A 473 -35.64 83.02 -18.41
CA GLU A 473 -36.95 83.71 -18.41
C GLU A 473 -37.10 84.47 -19.77
N VAL A 474 -38.35 84.77 -20.15
CA VAL A 474 -38.88 85.64 -21.23
C VAL A 474 -38.26 87.06 -21.19
N PRO A 475 -38.21 87.89 -22.27
CA PRO A 475 -39.04 87.95 -23.48
C PRO A 475 -38.39 87.73 -24.85
#